data_AF-A0A8H6C202-F1
#
_entry.id   AF-A0A8H6C202-F1
#
_cell.length_a   1.000
_cell.length_b   1.000
_cell.length_c   1.000
_cell.angle_alpha   90.00
_cell.angle_beta   90.00
_cell.angle_gamma   90.00
#
_symmetry.space_group_name_H-M   'P 1'
#
loop_
_entity.id
_entity.type
_entity.pdbx_description
1 polymer ?
#
loop_
_entity_poly.entity_id
_entity_poly.type
_entity_poly.pdbx_seq_one_letter_code
_entity_poly.pdbx_strand_id
1 'polypeptide(L)'
;MPLLLIMIHFGHWTIIIGDLNYRKLTGDLQWPKTTPFKTAIQELSTSNLPVLSLRTCKADVVVGLPEGVNEKLIKEYENMGNENGQLWSSSGKWAVISFNK
;
A
#
# COMPACT_ATOMS: atom_id res chain seq x y z
N MET A 1 12.11 -17.73 10.67
CA MET A 1 12.17 -16.50 11.50
C MET A 1 10.75 -16.00 11.68
N PRO A 2 10.18 -15.93 12.89
CA PRO A 2 8.92 -15.22 13.05
C PRO A 2 9.24 -13.73 12.99
N LEU A 3 8.89 -13.11 11.86
CA LEU A 3 8.95 -11.66 11.71
C LEU A 3 7.92 -11.06 12.68
N LEU A 4 8.41 -10.27 13.65
CA LEU A 4 7.58 -9.40 14.47
C LEU A 4 7.00 -8.31 13.56
N LEU A 5 5.90 -8.62 12.89
CA LEU A 5 4.97 -7.65 12.34
C LEU A 5 4.33 -6.99 13.57
N ILE A 6 4.38 -5.66 13.70
CA ILE A 6 3.56 -4.96 14.71
C ILE A 6 2.11 -5.08 14.23
N MET A 7 1.53 -6.25 14.50
CA MET A 7 0.12 -6.56 14.32
C MET A 7 -0.57 -6.15 15.60
N ILE A 8 -1.44 -5.16 15.51
CA ILE A 8 -2.37 -4.88 16.58
C ILE A 8 -3.61 -5.73 16.27
N HIS A 9 -3.79 -6.79 17.06
CA HIS A 9 -4.99 -7.60 16.99
C HIS A 9 -6.05 -6.94 17.88
N PHE A 10 -7.11 -6.41 17.26
CA PHE A 10 -8.22 -5.80 17.98
C PHE A 10 -9.48 -6.62 17.68
N GLY A 11 -9.79 -7.57 18.56
CA GLY A 11 -10.93 -8.48 18.37
C GLY A 11 -10.79 -9.34 17.11
N HIS A 12 -11.53 -9.03 16.04
CA HIS A 12 -11.60 -9.83 14.82
C HIS A 12 -10.71 -9.31 13.66
N TRP A 13 -9.94 -8.25 13.89
CA TRP A 13 -9.23 -7.52 12.82
C TRP A 13 -7.72 -7.49 13.07
N THR A 14 -6.97 -7.63 11.97
CA THR A 14 -5.52 -7.43 11.96
C THR A 14 -5.21 -6.07 11.33
N ILE A 15 -4.71 -5.14 12.14
CA ILE A 15 -4.30 -3.82 11.65
C ILE A 15 -2.80 -3.83 11.38
N ILE A 16 -2.43 -3.47 10.15
CA ILE A 16 -1.06 -3.41 9.66
C ILE A 16 -0.69 -1.95 9.42
N ILE A 17 0.22 -1.42 10.22
CA ILE A 17 0.55 0.01 10.23
C ILE A 17 1.91 0.25 9.58
N GLY A 18 1.96 1.26 8.71
CA GLY A 18 3.19 1.84 8.19
C GLY A 18 3.71 1.20 6.91
N ASP A 19 4.66 1.91 6.29
CA ASP A 19 5.17 1.61 4.96
C ASP A 19 5.88 0.25 4.85
N LEU A 20 6.79 -0.05 5.79
CA LEU A 20 7.53 -1.30 5.78
C LEU A 20 6.61 -2.53 5.84
N ASN A 21 5.54 -2.45 6.63
CA ASN A 21 4.62 -3.57 6.75
C ASN A 21 3.72 -3.69 5.51
N TYR A 22 3.32 -2.58 4.89
CA TYR A 22 2.64 -2.61 3.58
C TYR A 22 3.51 -3.26 2.51
N ARG A 23 4.81 -2.91 2.45
CA ARG A 23 5.76 -3.53 1.51
C ARG A 23 5.88 -5.04 1.73
N LYS A 24 5.95 -5.49 2.99
CA LYS A 24 5.92 -6.93 3.32
C LYS A 24 4.62 -7.60 2.87
N LEU A 25 3.47 -6.96 3.07
CA LEU A 25 2.18 -7.49 2.62
C LEU A 25 2.14 -7.67 1.10
N THR A 26 2.64 -6.69 0.34
CA THR A 26 2.60 -6.72 -1.14
C THR A 26 3.81 -7.42 -1.77
N GLY A 27 4.72 -7.99 -0.96
CA GLY A 27 5.97 -8.58 -1.42
C GLY A 27 6.98 -7.59 -2.02
N ASP A 28 6.76 -6.28 -1.85
CA ASP A 28 7.57 -5.20 -2.44
C ASP A 28 7.76 -5.32 -3.97
N LEU A 29 6.77 -5.90 -4.67
CA LEU A 29 6.83 -6.15 -6.11
C LEU A 29 6.40 -4.94 -6.95
N GLN A 30 6.82 -4.94 -8.22
CA GLN A 30 6.45 -3.98 -9.26
C GLN A 30 5.03 -4.23 -9.80
N TRP A 31 4.02 -4.15 -8.93
CA TRP A 31 2.62 -4.28 -9.33
C TRP A 31 2.17 -3.09 -10.19
N PRO A 32 1.31 -3.31 -11.21
CA PRO A 32 0.46 -2.24 -11.71
C PRO A 32 -0.27 -1.56 -10.55
N LYS A 33 -0.30 -0.23 -10.54
CA LYS A 33 -0.90 0.54 -9.43
C LYS A 33 -2.39 0.24 -9.23
N THR A 34 -3.04 -0.27 -10.26
CA THR A 34 -4.46 -0.65 -10.30
C THR A 34 -4.70 -2.11 -9.92
N THR A 35 -3.65 -2.91 -9.70
CA THR A 35 -3.78 -4.29 -9.20
C THR A 35 -4.61 -4.31 -7.92
N PRO A 36 -5.63 -5.17 -7.77
CA PRO A 36 -6.43 -5.22 -6.56
C PRO A 36 -5.58 -5.55 -5.32
N PHE A 37 -5.86 -4.91 -4.18
CA PHE A 37 -5.16 -5.18 -2.93
C PHE A 37 -5.24 -6.66 -2.54
N LYS A 38 -6.40 -7.29 -2.72
CA LYS A 38 -6.61 -8.73 -2.53
C LYS A 38 -5.61 -9.57 -3.32
N THR A 39 -5.32 -9.22 -4.57
CA THR A 39 -4.33 -9.95 -5.38
C THR A 39 -2.91 -9.71 -4.87
N ALA A 40 -2.57 -8.47 -4.52
CA ALA A 40 -1.21 -8.08 -4.14
C ALA A 40 -0.74 -8.70 -2.80
N ILE A 41 -1.67 -9.05 -1.90
CA ILE A 41 -1.34 -9.71 -0.62
C ILE A 41 -1.18 -11.24 -0.72
N GLN A 42 -1.25 -11.80 -1.95
CA GLN A 42 -0.89 -13.19 -2.25
C GLN A 42 -1.63 -14.21 -1.36
N GLU A 43 -0.92 -15.11 -0.68
CA GLU A 43 -1.51 -16.16 0.17
C GLU A 43 -2.35 -15.61 1.34
N LEU A 44 -2.08 -14.38 1.82
CA LEU A 44 -2.90 -13.76 2.85
C LEU A 44 -4.32 -13.46 2.36
N SER A 45 -4.53 -13.36 1.05
CA SER A 45 -5.84 -13.06 0.45
C SER A 45 -6.88 -14.16 0.63
N THR A 46 -6.43 -15.39 0.86
CA THR A 46 -7.26 -16.58 1.09
C THR A 46 -7.30 -16.99 2.55
N SER A 47 -6.56 -16.28 3.41
CA SER A 47 -6.64 -16.48 4.86
C SER A 47 -7.96 -15.92 5.40
N ASN A 48 -8.51 -16.54 6.46
CA ASN A 48 -9.68 -16.01 7.19
C ASN A 48 -9.31 -14.84 8.13
N LEU A 49 -8.25 -14.09 7.82
CA LEU A 49 -7.77 -12.97 8.62
C LEU A 49 -8.20 -11.67 7.93
N PRO A 50 -9.14 -10.90 8.50
CA PRO A 50 -9.43 -9.56 8.02
C PRO A 50 -8.21 -8.66 8.21
N VAL A 51 -7.68 -8.13 7.11
CA VAL A 51 -6.49 -7.28 7.09
C VAL A 51 -6.88 -5.85 6.74
N LEU A 52 -6.58 -4.92 7.64
CA LEU A 52 -6.67 -3.48 7.39
C LEU A 52 -5.25 -2.90 7.40
N SER A 53 -4.79 -2.39 6.26
CA SER A 53 -3.50 -1.70 6.16
C SER A 53 -3.67 -0.20 6.17
N LEU A 54 -2.95 0.48 7.06
CA LEU A 54 -2.90 1.93 7.18
C LEU A 54 -1.48 2.38 6.83
N ARG A 55 -1.31 3.06 5.70
CA ARG A 55 0.02 3.34 5.17
C ARG A 55 0.14 4.73 4.58
N THR A 56 1.04 5.53 5.14
CA THR A 56 1.62 6.67 4.42
C THR A 56 2.60 6.15 3.36
N CYS A 57 2.46 6.63 2.13
CA CYS A 57 3.22 6.18 0.96
C CYS A 57 4.67 6.68 1.02
N LYS A 58 5.61 5.80 1.35
CA LYS A 58 7.06 6.09 1.46
C LYS A 58 7.92 5.12 0.63
N ALA A 59 7.32 4.46 -0.36
CA ALA A 59 7.99 3.54 -1.25
C ALA A 59 7.17 3.32 -2.54
N ASP A 60 7.83 2.85 -3.59
CA ASP A 60 7.27 2.78 -4.93
C ASP A 60 6.03 1.87 -5.02
N VAL A 61 5.97 0.78 -4.25
CA VAL A 61 4.83 -0.13 -4.32
C VAL A 61 3.55 0.55 -3.80
N VAL A 62 2.51 0.64 -4.61
CA VAL A 62 1.14 1.05 -4.25
C VAL A 62 0.21 0.23 -5.13
N VAL A 63 -0.91 -0.25 -4.60
CA VAL A 63 -1.88 -1.06 -5.34
C VAL A 63 -3.30 -0.61 -5.02
N GLY A 64 -4.27 -1.06 -5.80
CA GLY A 64 -5.69 -0.81 -5.58
C GLY A 64 -6.14 0.62 -5.93
N LEU A 65 -5.32 1.38 -6.67
CA LEU A 65 -5.75 2.68 -7.16
C LEU A 65 -6.81 2.51 -8.26
N PRO A 66 -7.82 3.40 -8.33
CA PRO A 66 -8.66 3.50 -9.52
C PRO A 66 -7.83 3.89 -10.75
N GLU A 67 -8.29 3.49 -11.93
CA GLU A 67 -7.70 3.91 -13.21
C GLU A 67 -7.60 5.44 -13.30
N GLY A 68 -6.48 5.95 -13.83
CA GLY A 68 -6.23 7.40 -14.00
C GLY A 68 -5.73 8.12 -12.74
N VAL A 69 -5.85 7.52 -11.54
CA VAL A 69 -5.41 8.18 -10.29
C VAL A 69 -3.91 8.29 -10.21
N ASN A 70 -3.17 7.28 -10.67
CA ASN A 70 -1.70 7.34 -10.69
C ASN A 70 -1.20 8.49 -11.57
N GLU A 71 -1.75 8.64 -12.78
CA GLU A 71 -1.40 9.68 -13.74
C GLU A 71 -1.75 11.07 -13.20
N LYS A 72 -2.89 11.19 -12.50
CA LYS A 72 -3.26 12.44 -11.82
C LYS A 72 -2.24 12.80 -10.74
N LEU A 73 -1.83 11.85 -9.90
CA LEU A 73 -0.90 12.08 -8.80
C LEU A 73 0.53 12.37 -9.27
N ILE A 74 0.97 11.76 -10.37
CA ILE A 74 2.23 12.09 -11.05
C ILE A 74 2.23 13.58 -11.44
N LYS A 75 1.20 14.03 -12.17
CA LYS A 75 1.06 15.43 -12.57
C LYS A 75 0.97 16.38 -11.37
N GLU A 76 0.23 15.98 -10.34
CA GLU A 76 0.09 16.78 -9.13
C GLU A 76 1.43 16.96 -8.40
N TYR A 77 2.25 15.91 -8.31
CA TYR A 77 3.57 16.00 -7.70
C TYR A 77 4.57 16.80 -8.53
N GLU A 78 4.50 16.70 -9.86
CA GLU A 78 5.27 17.55 -10.80
C GLU A 78 4.89 19.02 -10.66
N ASN A 79 3.59 19.32 -10.58
CA ASN A 79 3.07 20.68 -10.38
C ASN A 79 3.50 21.29 -9.03
N MET A 80 3.90 20.46 -8.05
CA MET A 80 4.53 20.93 -6.80
C MET A 80 6.02 21.26 -6.97
N GLY A 81 6.57 21.24 -8.19
CA GLY A 81 7.96 21.56 -8.50
C GLY A 81 8.93 20.38 -8.35
N ASN A 82 8.44 19.13 -8.33
CA ASN A 82 9.29 17.94 -8.25
C ASN A 82 9.62 17.42 -9.65
N GLU A 83 10.88 17.12 -9.93
CA GLU A 83 11.34 16.70 -11.27
C GLU A 83 10.80 15.33 -11.71
N ASN A 84 10.51 14.44 -10.75
CA ASN A 84 10.02 13.09 -11.02
C ASN A 84 8.67 12.85 -10.34
N GLY A 85 7.58 12.97 -11.12
CA GLY A 85 6.22 12.74 -10.65
C GLY A 85 5.95 11.35 -10.09
N GLN A 86 6.69 10.31 -10.53
CA GLN A 86 6.52 8.93 -10.05
C GLN A 86 6.80 8.80 -8.54
N LEU A 87 7.65 9.67 -8.00
CA LEU A 87 8.02 9.67 -6.59
C LEU A 87 6.91 10.20 -5.67
N TRP A 88 5.73 10.56 -6.18
CA TRP A 88 4.56 10.88 -5.35
C TRP A 88 4.32 9.78 -4.30
N SER A 89 4.43 8.51 -4.72
CA SER A 89 4.23 7.33 -3.87
C SER A 89 5.36 7.05 -2.87
N SER A 90 6.47 7.76 -2.98
CA SER A 90 7.65 7.63 -2.11
C SER A 90 7.93 8.89 -1.29
N SER A 91 7.07 9.92 -1.41
CA SER A 91 7.27 11.25 -0.82
C SER A 91 6.83 11.37 0.64
N GLY A 92 5.99 10.46 1.13
CA GLY A 92 5.34 10.57 2.44
C GLY A 92 4.15 11.54 2.49
N LYS A 93 3.78 12.18 1.37
CA LYS A 93 2.67 13.16 1.33
C LYS A 93 1.28 12.53 1.16
N TRP A 94 1.21 11.33 0.56
CA TRP A 94 -0.04 10.59 0.35
C TRP A 94 -0.13 9.37 1.25
N ALA A 95 -1.34 8.86 1.44
CA ALA A 95 -1.60 7.65 2.20
C ALA A 95 -2.69 6.81 1.52
N VAL A 96 -2.66 5.50 1.79
CA VAL A 96 -3.70 4.55 1.42
C VAL A 96 -4.22 3.81 2.65
N ILE A 97 -5.50 3.48 2.61
CA ILE A 97 -6.16 2.57 3.54
C ILE A 97 -6.69 1.42 2.69
N SER A 98 -6.13 0.23 2.90
CA SER A 98 -6.45 -0.95 2.09
C SER A 98 -7.03 -2.04 2.96
N PHE A 99 -8.12 -2.67 2.51
CA PHE A 99 -8.85 -3.67 3.27
C PHE A 99 -9.05 -4.95 2.47
N ASN A 100 -8.85 -6.10 3.11
CA ASN A 100 -9.24 -7.41 2.62
C ASN A 100 -9.95 -8.19 3.74
N LYS A 101 -11.10 -8.79 3.43
CA LYS A 101 -11.87 -9.66 4.33
C LYS A 101 -11.64 -11.12 4.00
#